data_AF-A0AAE3YU50-F1
#
_entry.id   AF-A0AAE3YU50-F1
#
_cell.length_a   1.000
_cell.length_b   1.000
_cell.length_c   1.000
_cell.angle_alpha   90.00
_cell.angle_beta   90.00
_cell.angle_gamma   90.00
#
_symmetry.space_group_name_H-M   'P 1'
#
loop_
_entity.id
_entity.type
_entity.pdbx_description
1 polymer ?
#
loop_
_entity_poly.entity_id
_entity_poly.type
_entity_poly.pdbx_seq_one_letter_code
_entity_poly.pdbx_strand_id
1 'polypeptide(L)'
;MAGPEGLDEWVVAAAVELGLEPADVPVGLVLELAKDVAHNVVRPGAPVTAFLLGLAVGRGAEPDDAAARLSALAVQWPTPS
;
A
#
# COMPACT_ATOMS: atom_id res chain seq x y z
N MET A 1 15.70 8.63 11.05
CA MET A 1 14.41 8.68 10.34
C MET A 1 14.73 9.15 8.94
N ALA A 2 14.69 8.27 7.95
CA ALA A 2 14.84 8.67 6.55
C ALA A 2 13.68 9.62 6.20
N GLY A 3 14.00 10.77 5.61
CA GLY A 3 12.99 11.64 5.00
C GLY A 3 12.40 10.97 3.74
N PRO A 4 11.49 11.65 3.01
CA PRO A 4 10.92 11.14 1.76
C PRO A 4 12.00 10.64 0.78
N GLU A 5 13.14 11.32 0.71
CA GLU A 5 14.29 10.92 -0.12
C GLU A 5 14.84 9.52 0.25
N GLY A 6 14.83 9.17 1.53
CA GLY A 6 15.27 7.84 1.97
C GLY A 6 14.23 6.73 1.73
N LEU A 7 12.96 7.08 1.50
CA LEU A 7 11.97 6.11 1.03
C LEU A 7 12.15 5.84 -0.46
N ASP A 8 12.40 6.88 -1.26
CA ASP A 8 12.62 6.74 -2.70
C ASP A 8 13.87 5.89 -2.98
N GLU A 9 14.99 6.17 -2.29
CA GLU A 9 16.21 5.36 -2.38
C GLU A 9 15.96 3.90 -1.98
N TRP A 10 15.18 3.68 -0.92
CA TRP A 10 14.82 2.34 -0.47
C TRP A 10 13.97 1.59 -1.49
N VAL A 11 12.96 2.24 -2.07
CA VAL A 11 12.10 1.64 -3.10
C VAL A 11 12.92 1.24 -4.31
N VAL A 12 13.84 2.10 -4.76
CA VAL A 12 14.77 1.78 -5.85
C VAL A 12 15.61 0.55 -5.50
N ALA A 13 16.27 0.54 -4.33
CA ALA A 13 17.12 -0.57 -3.92
C ALA A 13 16.34 -1.89 -3.78
N ALA A 14 15.16 -1.85 -3.16
CA ALA A 14 14.33 -3.03 -2.93
C ALA A 14 13.71 -3.57 -4.23
N ALA A 15 13.30 -2.69 -5.15
CA ALA A 15 12.79 -3.10 -6.47
C ALA A 15 13.89 -3.81 -7.26
N VAL A 16 15.11 -3.25 -7.30
CA VAL A 16 16.26 -3.86 -7.97
C VAL A 16 16.58 -5.24 -7.39
N GLU A 17 16.63 -5.38 -6.06
CA GLU A 17 16.88 -6.66 -5.39
C GLU A 17 15.84 -7.73 -5.77
N LEU A 18 14.59 -7.32 -5.98
CA LEU A 18 13.49 -8.22 -6.36
C LEU A 18 13.34 -8.40 -7.88
N GLY A 19 14.20 -7.78 -8.70
CA GLY A 19 14.11 -7.81 -10.16
C GLY A 19 12.88 -7.08 -10.72
N LEU A 20 12.40 -6.06 -10.02
CA LEU A 20 11.29 -5.19 -10.41
C LEU A 20 11.82 -3.87 -10.98
N GLU A 21 11.07 -3.26 -11.89
CA GLU A 21 11.33 -1.89 -12.33
C GLU A 21 10.84 -0.91 -11.25
N PRO A 22 11.69 -0.03 -10.68
CA PRO A 22 11.26 0.91 -9.65
C PRO A 22 10.07 1.79 -10.07
N ALA A 23 9.97 2.14 -11.36
CA ALA A 23 8.86 2.94 -11.90
C ALA A 23 7.50 2.22 -11.83
N ASP A 24 7.48 0.88 -11.72
CA ASP A 24 6.26 0.10 -11.61
C ASP A 24 5.70 0.07 -10.17
N VAL A 25 6.45 0.57 -9.18
CA VAL A 25 6.02 0.56 -7.77
C VAL A 25 5.10 1.76 -7.51
N PRO A 26 3.80 1.58 -7.23
CA PRO A 26 2.87 2.68 -7.05
C PRO A 26 2.94 3.22 -5.61
N VAL A 27 4.07 3.81 -5.24
CA VAL A 27 4.38 4.24 -3.85
C VAL A 27 3.27 5.10 -3.27
N GLY A 28 2.83 6.14 -4.00
CA GLY A 28 1.77 7.04 -3.53
C GLY A 28 0.45 6.33 -3.23
N LEU A 29 0.04 5.41 -4.11
CA LEU A 29 -1.19 4.62 -3.93
C LEU A 29 -1.11 3.73 -2.68
N VAL A 30 0.03 3.06 -2.49
CA VAL A 30 0.27 2.19 -1.32
C VAL A 30 0.27 2.99 -0.02
N LEU A 31 0.90 4.17 0.00
CA LEU A 31 0.98 5.03 1.17
C LEU A 31 -0.38 5.63 1.55
N GLU A 32 -1.17 6.08 0.58
CA GLU A 32 -2.53 6.58 0.85
C GLU A 32 -3.44 5.46 1.35
N LEU A 33 -3.39 4.26 0.77
CA LEU A 33 -4.15 3.12 1.27
C LEU A 33 -3.72 2.74 2.71
N ALA A 34 -2.42 2.70 2.98
CA ALA A 34 -1.90 2.42 4.31
C ALA A 34 -2.39 3.45 5.34
N LYS A 35 -2.43 4.73 4.97
CA LYS A 35 -2.97 5.83 5.76
C LYS A 35 -4.46 5.64 6.06
N ASP A 36 -5.28 5.32 5.06
CA ASP A 36 -6.72 5.08 5.27
C ASP A 36 -6.98 3.94 6.25
N VAL A 37 -6.24 2.84 6.13
CA VAL A 37 -6.39 1.68 7.02
C VAL A 37 -5.90 2.00 8.43
N ALA A 38 -4.77 2.71 8.56
CA ALA A 38 -4.24 3.07 9.86
C ALA A 38 -5.17 4.02 10.64
N HIS A 39 -5.89 4.89 9.93
CA HIS A 39 -6.84 5.83 10.54
C HIS A 39 -8.20 5.21 10.85
N ASN A 40 -8.73 4.37 9.96
CA ASN A 40 -10.13 3.95 10.05
C ASN A 40 -10.32 2.50 10.56
N VAL A 41 -9.31 1.64 10.47
CA VAL A 41 -9.40 0.23 10.87
C VAL A 41 -8.58 -0.04 12.14
N VAL A 42 -7.27 -0.15 11.98
CA VAL A 42 -6.30 -0.35 13.07
C VAL A 42 -4.88 -0.17 12.51
N ARG A 43 -3.97 0.44 13.28
CA ARG A 43 -2.61 0.74 12.78
C ARG A 43 -1.84 -0.47 12.24
N PRO A 44 -1.85 -1.68 12.86
CA PRO A 44 -1.21 -2.85 12.29
C PRO A 44 -1.83 -3.35 10.98
N GLY A 45 -3.02 -2.88 10.61
CA GLY A 45 -3.70 -3.26 9.36
C GLY A 45 -3.04 -2.67 8.11
N ALA A 46 -2.29 -1.57 8.24
CA ALA A 46 -1.62 -0.92 7.11
C ALA A 46 -0.66 -1.85 6.34
N PRO A 47 0.36 -2.48 6.97
CA PRO A 47 1.26 -3.39 6.26
C PRO A 47 0.55 -4.64 5.72
N VAL A 48 -0.45 -5.16 6.43
CA VAL A 48 -1.25 -6.31 5.97
C VAL A 48 -2.03 -5.96 4.72
N THR A 49 -2.61 -4.76 4.65
CA THR A 49 -3.38 -4.31 3.49
C THR A 49 -2.50 -4.05 2.28
N ALA A 50 -1.31 -3.47 2.46
CA ALA A 50 -0.33 -3.32 1.39
C ALA A 50 0.07 -4.68 0.78
N PHE A 51 0.28 -5.70 1.62
CA PHE A 51 0.54 -7.07 1.16
C PHE A 51 -0.65 -7.67 0.41
N LEU A 52 -1.88 -7.47 0.88
CA LEU A 52 -3.11 -7.91 0.19
C LEU A 52 -3.29 -7.23 -1.17
N LEU A 53 -2.99 -5.93 -1.26
CA LEU A 53 -3.00 -5.20 -2.53
C LEU A 53 -2.02 -5.84 -3.52
N GLY A 54 -0.76 -6.07 -3.10
CA GLY A 54 0.24 -6.73 -3.93
C GLY A 54 -0.18 -8.14 -4.38
N LEU A 55 -0.80 -8.92 -3.50
CA LEU A 55 -1.34 -10.24 -3.82
C LEU A 55 -2.51 -10.20 -4.81
N ALA A 56 -3.34 -9.16 -4.80
CA ALA A 56 -4.43 -8.98 -5.75
C ALA A 56 -3.90 -8.56 -7.12
N VAL A 57 -2.98 -7.59 -7.16
CA VAL A 57 -2.32 -7.12 -8.38
C VAL A 57 -1.54 -8.27 -9.05
N GLY A 58 -0.79 -9.05 -8.28
CA GLY A 58 -0.10 -10.24 -8.79
C GLY A 58 -1.02 -11.35 -9.32
N ARG A 59 -2.33 -11.26 -9.05
CA ARG A 59 -3.38 -12.13 -9.60
C ARG A 59 -4.15 -11.48 -10.76
N GLY A 60 -3.71 -10.32 -11.24
CA GLY A 60 -4.28 -9.62 -12.39
C GLY A 60 -5.34 -8.59 -12.05
N ALA A 61 -5.45 -8.14 -10.79
CA ALA A 61 -6.29 -6.99 -10.46
C ALA A 61 -5.63 -5.68 -10.89
N GLU A 62 -6.42 -4.73 -11.41
CA GLU A 62 -5.95 -3.36 -11.64
C GLU A 62 -5.62 -2.68 -10.29
N PRO A 63 -4.41 -2.10 -10.13
CA PRO A 63 -3.96 -1.52 -8.86
C PRO A 63 -4.91 -0.46 -8.30
N ASP A 64 -5.33 0.49 -9.14
CA ASP A 64 -6.19 1.60 -8.72
C ASP A 64 -7.57 1.11 -8.26
N ASP A 65 -8.17 0.16 -9.00
CA ASP A 65 -9.46 -0.43 -8.64
C ASP A 65 -9.38 -1.23 -7.33
N ALA A 66 -8.33 -2.03 -7.16
CA ALA A 66 -8.11 -2.81 -5.95
C ALA A 66 -7.89 -1.90 -4.72
N ALA A 67 -7.06 -0.87 -4.86
CA ALA A 67 -6.79 0.10 -3.82
C ALA A 67 -8.05 0.91 -3.46
N ALA A 68 -8.83 1.37 -4.46
CA ALA A 68 -10.07 2.10 -4.23
C ALA A 68 -11.10 1.28 -3.44
N ARG A 69 -11.25 -0.01 -3.77
CA ARG A 69 -12.13 -0.92 -3.03
C ARG A 69 -11.69 -1.13 -1.59
N LEU A 70 -10.38 -1.29 -1.36
CA LEU A 70 -9.81 -1.45 -0.01
C LEU A 70 -9.92 -0.17 0.82
N SER A 71 -9.67 1.00 0.21
CA SER A 71 -9.85 2.31 0.85
C SER A 71 -11.32 2.54 1.22
N ALA A 72 -12.26 2.29 0.31
CA ALA A 72 -13.69 2.39 0.59
C ALA A 72 -14.13 1.47 1.75
N LEU A 73 -13.61 0.23 1.79
CA LEU A 73 -13.84 -0.70 2.89
C LEU A 73 -13.27 -0.18 4.22
N ALA A 74 -12.06 0.39 4.20
CA ALA A 74 -11.43 0.95 5.39
C ALA A 74 -12.23 2.13 5.95
N VAL A 75 -12.67 3.06 5.09
CA VAL A 75 -13.47 4.24 5.48
C VAL A 75 -14.82 3.84 6.07
N GLN A 76 -15.43 2.76 5.59
CA GLN A 76 -16.73 2.27 6.08
C GLN A 76 -16.59 1.29 7.25
N TRP A 77 -15.37 1.04 7.74
CA TRP A 77 -15.14 0.01 8.75
C TRP A 77 -15.80 0.39 10.08
N PRO A 78 -16.61 -0.50 10.68
CA PRO A 78 -17.26 -0.20 11.94
C PRO A 78 -16.21 0.01 13.03
N THR A 79 -16.22 1.19 13.65
CA THR A 79 -15.39 1.46 14.82
C THR A 79 -15.88 0.56 15.96
N PRO A 80 -15.02 -0.24 16.61
CA PRO A 80 -15.42 -0.98 17.80
C PRO A 80 -15.95 0.02 18.84
N SER A 81 -17.18 -0.22 19.32
CA SER A 81 -17.77 0.53 20.43
C SER A 81 -17.05 0.25 21.74
#